data_AF-A0A832HBF3-F1
#
_entry.id   AF-A0A832HBF3-F1
#
_cell.length_a   1.000
_cell.length_b   1.000
_cell.length_c   1.000
_cell.angle_alpha   90.00
_cell.angle_beta   90.00
_cell.angle_gamma   90.00
#
_symmetry.space_group_name_H-M   'P 1'
#
loop_
_entity.id
_entity.type
_entity.pdbx_description
1 polymer ?
#
loop_
_entity_poly.entity_id
_entity_poly.type
_entity_poly.pdbx_seq_one_letter_code
_entity_poly.pdbx_strand_id
1 'polypeptide(L)'
;MSVEEMQAEIRRLSVADLQKLEDSIHAVYRSKRVGLLYDDAHGVLSEVDLVAAADAAFLEYDRNEADIGGPPEAGSANLSA
;
A
#
# COMPACT_ATOMS: atom_id res chain seq x y z
N MET A 1 -9.32 -21.01 6.15
CA MET A 1 -9.86 -19.83 5.46
C MET A 1 -8.71 -19.13 4.76
N SER A 2 -8.74 -19.07 3.43
CA SER A 2 -7.74 -18.35 2.63
C SER A 2 -8.06 -16.85 2.56
N VAL A 3 -7.10 -16.05 2.09
CA VAL A 3 -7.32 -14.61 1.84
C VAL A 3 -8.39 -14.39 0.78
N GLU A 4 -8.44 -15.25 -0.23
CA GLU A 4 -9.44 -15.19 -1.31
C GLU A 4 -10.86 -15.50 -0.78
N GLU A 5 -10.99 -16.50 0.10
CA GLU A 5 -12.26 -16.80 0.77
C GLU A 5 -12.73 -15.63 1.65
N MET A 6 -11.80 -14.96 2.35
CA MET A 6 -12.13 -13.74 3.11
C MET A 6 -12.62 -12.61 2.20
N GLN A 7 -11.94 -12.36 1.08
CA GLN A 7 -12.34 -11.31 0.14
C GLN A 7 -13.72 -11.57 -0.47
N ALA A 8 -14.05 -12.83 -0.76
CA ALA A 8 -15.36 -13.22 -1.27
C ALA A 8 -16.47 -12.92 -0.26
N GLU A 9 -16.22 -13.20 1.03
CA GLU A 9 -17.19 -12.95 2.10
C GLU A 9 -17.31 -11.45 2.44
N ILE A 10 -16.21 -10.68 2.42
CA ILE A 10 -16.24 -9.23 2.63
C ILE A 10 -17.14 -8.52 1.61
N ARG A 11 -17.11 -8.95 0.34
CA ARG A 11 -17.96 -8.37 -0.72
C ARG A 11 -19.46 -8.59 -0.51
N ARG A 12 -19.83 -9.55 0.34
CA ARG A 12 -21.23 -9.89 0.67
C ARG A 12 -21.76 -9.11 1.87
N LEU A 13 -20.90 -8.44 2.61
CA LEU A 13 -21.27 -7.70 3.80
C LEU A 13 -22.05 -6.42 3.45
N SER A 14 -22.98 -6.07 4.32
CA SER A 14 -23.64 -4.76 4.26
C SER A 14 -22.65 -3.67 4.65
N VAL A 15 -22.94 -2.42 4.27
CA VAL A 15 -22.13 -1.25 4.69
C VAL A 15 -22.01 -1.17 6.23
N ALA A 16 -23.08 -1.49 6.96
CA ALA A 16 -23.06 -1.49 8.41
C ALA A 16 -22.15 -2.58 9.00
N ASP A 17 -22.07 -3.73 8.34
CA ASP A 17 -21.19 -4.83 8.78
C ASP A 17 -19.74 -4.58 8.38
N LEU A 18 -19.50 -3.92 7.24
CA LEU A 18 -18.18 -3.42 6.85
C LEU A 18 -17.66 -2.40 7.87
N GLN A 19 -18.50 -1.48 8.36
CA GLN A 19 -18.11 -0.51 9.37
C GLN A 19 -17.67 -1.19 10.68
N LYS A 20 -18.40 -2.21 11.13
CA LYS A 20 -18.04 -2.97 12.33
C LYS A 20 -16.75 -3.76 12.16
N LEU A 21 -16.51 -4.29 10.95
CA LEU A 21 -15.29 -4.99 10.62
C LEU A 21 -14.09 -4.04 10.67
N GLU A 22 -14.22 -2.85 10.10
CA GLU A 22 -13.23 -1.78 10.16
C GLU A 22 -12.90 -1.40 11.61
N ASP A 23 -13.92 -1.10 12.43
CA ASP A 23 -13.76 -0.77 13.85
C ASP A 23 -12.99 -1.87 14.62
N SER A 24 -13.29 -3.13 14.29
CA SER A 24 -12.63 -4.30 14.90
C SER A 24 -11.16 -4.42 14.49
N ILE A 25 -10.85 -4.16 13.21
CA ILE A 25 -9.48 -4.16 12.71
C ILE A 25 -8.68 -3.03 13.38
N HIS A 26 -9.25 -1.84 13.48
CA HIS A 26 -8.64 -0.70 14.18
C HIS A 26 -8.33 -1.05 15.64
N ALA A 27 -9.27 -1.66 16.37
CA ALA A 27 -9.06 -2.10 17.74
C ALA A 27 -7.91 -3.11 17.88
N VAL A 28 -7.80 -4.06 16.95
CA VAL A 28 -6.70 -5.03 16.92
C VAL A 28 -5.37 -4.35 16.65
N TYR A 29 -5.29 -3.45 15.67
CA TYR A 29 -4.08 -2.69 15.38
C TYR A 29 -3.63 -1.84 16.57
N ARG A 30 -4.54 -1.11 17.22
CA ARG A 30 -4.28 -0.36 18.46
C ARG A 30 -3.74 -1.25 19.58
N SER A 31 -4.30 -2.45 19.74
CA SER A 31 -3.86 -3.39 20.79
C SER A 31 -2.43 -3.90 20.59
N LYS A 32 -1.96 -3.98 19.34
CA LYS A 32 -0.64 -4.53 19.01
C LYS A 32 0.50 -3.52 19.20
N ARG A 33 0.21 -2.22 19.39
CA ARG A 33 1.20 -1.15 19.62
C ARG A 33 2.36 -1.12 18.61
N VAL A 34 2.13 -1.62 17.39
CA VAL A 34 3.07 -1.45 16.28
C VAL A 34 3.07 0.05 15.96
N GLY A 35 4.23 0.65 15.65
CA GLY A 35 4.38 2.11 15.46
C GLY A 35 3.37 2.70 14.48
N LEU A 36 2.22 3.13 15.00
CA LEU A 36 1.18 3.82 14.26
C LEU A 36 1.65 5.27 14.12
N LEU A 37 1.83 5.72 12.89
CA LEU A 37 2.17 7.11 12.57
C LEU A 37 0.92 7.99 12.57
N TYR A 38 -0.24 7.42 12.24
CA TYR A 38 -1.53 8.12 12.22
C TYR A 38 -2.66 7.14 12.56
N ASP A 39 -3.60 7.56 13.41
CA ASP A 39 -4.79 6.80 13.82
C ASP A 39 -5.92 7.79 14.05
N ASP A 40 -6.89 7.84 13.14
CA ASP A 40 -8.10 8.66 13.26
C ASP A 40 -9.38 7.86 12.95
N ALA A 41 -10.51 8.56 12.86
CA ALA A 41 -11.80 7.94 12.56
C ALA A 41 -11.90 7.35 11.14
N HIS A 42 -10.93 7.62 10.27
CA HIS A 42 -10.91 7.31 8.85
C HIS A 42 -9.78 6.36 8.44
N GLY A 43 -8.87 6.01 9.36
CA GLY A 43 -7.89 4.96 9.12
C GLY A 43 -6.72 4.95 10.08
N VAL A 44 -5.91 3.92 9.91
CA VAL A 44 -4.66 3.70 10.63
C VAL A 44 -3.53 3.63 9.61
N LEU A 45 -2.51 4.47 9.76
CA LEU A 45 -1.32 4.51 8.92
C LEU A 45 -0.10 4.16 9.77
N SER A 46 0.64 3.12 9.38
CA SER A 46 1.94 2.78 9.96
C SER A 46 3.09 3.16 9.04
N GLU A 47 4.31 3.14 9.57
CA GLU A 47 5.53 3.35 8.77
C GLU A 47 5.68 2.27 7.68
N VAL A 48 5.26 1.04 7.99
CA VAL A 48 5.27 -0.07 7.03
C VAL A 48 4.32 0.20 5.86
N ASP A 49 3.15 0.80 6.12
CA ASP A 49 2.19 1.15 5.08
C ASP A 49 2.75 2.24 4.16
N LEU A 50 3.49 3.21 4.70
CA LEU A 50 4.16 4.25 3.92
C LEU A 50 5.27 3.67 3.03
N VAL A 51 6.10 2.76 3.55
CA VAL A 51 7.16 2.10 2.78
C VAL A 51 6.55 1.25 1.66
N ALA A 52 5.51 0.47 1.96
CA ALA A 52 4.82 -0.33 0.96
C ALA A 52 4.15 0.54 -0.13
N ALA A 53 3.56 1.67 0.24
CA ALA A 53 2.98 2.62 -0.70
C ALA A 53 4.05 3.27 -1.59
N ALA A 54 5.21 3.62 -1.02
CA ALA A 54 6.34 4.15 -1.78
C ALA A 54 6.87 3.12 -2.78
N ASP A 55 7.11 1.88 -2.34
CA ASP A 55 7.56 0.79 -3.21
C ASP A 55 6.57 0.54 -4.36
N ALA A 56 5.27 0.52 -4.08
CA ALA A 56 4.24 0.36 -5.10
C ALA A 56 4.23 1.51 -6.12
N ALA A 57 4.42 2.75 -5.66
CA ALA A 57 4.48 3.92 -6.53
C ALA A 57 5.72 3.91 -7.44
N PHE A 58 6.88 3.51 -6.93
CA PHE A 58 8.10 3.34 -7.74
C PHE A 58 7.93 2.22 -8.77
N LEU A 59 7.36 1.08 -8.40
CA LEU A 59 7.05 -0.02 -9.32
C LEU A 59 6.05 0.36 -10.42
N GLU A 60 5.12 1.26 -10.14
CA GLU A 60 4.20 1.79 -11.14
C GLU A 60 4.90 2.79 -12.08
N TYR A 61 5.77 3.64 -11.53
CA TYR A 61 6.60 4.54 -12.32
C TYR A 61 7.50 3.79 -13.30
N ASP A 62 8.24 2.78 -12.82
CA ASP A 62 9.14 1.96 -13.65
C ASP A 62 8.39 1.23 -14.77
N ARG A 63 7.20 0.71 -14.47
CA ARG A 63 6.34 0.08 -15.49
C ARG A 63 5.91 1.09 -16.56
N ASN A 64 5.52 2.28 -16.15
CA ASN A 64 5.13 3.34 -17.08
C ASN A 64 6.32 3.81 -17.93
N GLU A 65 7.54 3.92 -17.39
CA GLU A 65 8.73 4.22 -18.19
C GLU A 65 9.07 3.12 -19.20
N ALA A 66 8.95 1.86 -18.79
CA ALA A 66 9.17 0.71 -19.67
C ALA A 66 8.15 0.66 -20.83
N ASP A 67 6.89 0.98 -20.56
CA ASP A 67 5.81 0.97 -21.56
C ASP A 67 5.84 2.18 -22.50
N ILE A 68 6.36 3.34 -22.04
CA ILE A 68 6.51 4.56 -22.86
C ILE A 68 7.79 4.49 -23.72
N GLY A 69 8.66 3.49 -23.52
CA GLY A 69 9.92 3.36 -24.23
C GLY A 69 10.87 4.50 -23.86
N GLY A 70 11.15 4.66 -22.56
CA GLY A 70 12.11 5.65 -22.06
C GLY A 70 13.39 5.70 -22.92
N PRO A 71 13.93 6.91 -23.20
CA PRO A 71 15.05 7.07 -24.12
C PRO A 71 16.24 6.23 -23.63
N PRO A 72 17.08 5.70 -24.56
CA PRO A 72 18.32 5.08 -24.14
C PRO A 72 19.11 6.12 -23.34
N GLU A 73 19.59 5.76 -22.16
CA GLU A 73 20.58 6.54 -21.44
C GLU A 73 21.83 6.70 -22.32
N ALA A 74 21.82 7.74 -23.17
CA ALA A 74 22.97 8.21 -23.90
C ALA A 74 23.68 9.22 -22.99
N GLY A 75 24.52 8.70 -22.11
CA GLY A 75 25.23 9.53 -21.16
C GLY A 75 26.41 8.83 -20.52
N SER A 76 27.15 8.01 -21.29
CA SER A 76 28.50 7.62 -20.91
C SER A 76 29.25 8.84 -20.39
N ALA A 77 29.59 8.81 -19.10
CA ALA A 77 30.51 9.73 -18.48
C ALA A 77 31.86 9.62 -19.19
N ASN A 78 32.03 10.40 -20.26
CA ASN A 78 33.33 10.64 -20.87
C ASN A 78 33.92 11.87 -20.17
N LEU A 79 34.32 11.69 -18.90
CA LEU A 79 35.41 12.48 -18.34
C LEU A 79 36.71 11.94 -18.95
N SER A 80 37.08 12.49 -20.11
CA SER A 80 38.46 12.40 -20.58
C SER A 80 39.27 13.54 -19.96
N ALA A 81 40.45 13.15 -19.49
CA ALA A 81 41.48 13.92 -18.79
C ALA A 81 42.00 15.16 -19.55
#